data_AF-A0AAV7HZ79-F1
#
_entry.id   AF-A0AAV7HZ79-F1
#
_cell.length_a   1.000
_cell.length_b   1.000
_cell.length_c   1.000
_cell.angle_alpha   90.00
_cell.angle_beta   90.00
_cell.angle_gamma   90.00
#
_symmetry.space_group_name_H-M   'P 1'
#
loop_
_entity.id
_entity.type
_entity.pdbx_description
1 polymer ?
#
loop_
_entity_poly.entity_id
_entity_poly.type
_entity_poly.pdbx_seq_one_letter_code
_entity_poly.pdbx_strand_id
1 'polypeptide(L)'
;MKIFASIFVLYFVGVLSNIADEESDDRDYLKHCIEESGVDQNAVDKLQDKIWDMDNKKLQCFMKCFMLQIGVINNDGTINEANMKEKISHEFSKERIDEVIMKCKDPKGADACENSLLMLKCLHDNTPSMQKDEDS
;
A
#
# COMPACT_ATOMS: atom_id res chain seq x y z
N MET A 1 -51.76 3.95 -20.74
CA MET A 1 -51.39 3.31 -19.45
C MET A 1 -50.56 2.09 -19.78
N LYS A 2 -49.24 2.27 -19.86
CA LYS A 2 -48.26 2.27 -18.74
C LYS A 2 -47.46 0.96 -18.63
N ILE A 3 -47.72 -0.04 -19.46
CA ILE A 3 -47.08 -1.37 -19.28
C ILE A 3 -45.95 -1.64 -20.30
N PHE A 4 -45.98 -1.05 -21.50
CA PHE A 4 -44.92 -1.28 -22.52
C PHE A 4 -43.71 -0.34 -22.41
N ALA A 5 -43.82 0.78 -21.69
CA ALA A 5 -42.70 1.69 -21.45
C ALA A 5 -41.80 1.24 -20.28
N SER A 6 -42.31 0.39 -19.39
CA SER A 6 -41.58 0.00 -18.17
C SER A 6 -40.56 -1.13 -18.39
N ILE A 7 -40.69 -1.92 -19.45
CA ILE A 7 -39.81 -3.08 -19.69
C ILE A 7 -38.49 -2.63 -20.34
N PHE A 8 -38.50 -1.56 -21.15
CA PHE A 8 -37.30 -1.03 -21.81
C PHE A 8 -36.38 -0.25 -20.85
N VAL A 9 -36.96 0.39 -19.83
CA VAL A 9 -36.19 1.11 -18.80
C VAL A 9 -35.42 0.14 -17.88
N LEU A 10 -35.95 -1.07 -17.66
CA LEU A 10 -35.25 -2.10 -16.88
C LEU A 10 -34.01 -2.67 -17.60
N TYR A 11 -33.91 -2.53 -18.92
CA TYR A 11 -32.73 -2.96 -19.68
C TYR A 11 -31.57 -1.95 -19.59
N PHE A 12 -31.87 -0.67 -19.36
CA PHE A 12 -30.83 0.37 -19.26
C PHE A 12 -30.16 0.46 -17.88
N VAL A 13 -30.82 -0.03 -16.82
CA VAL A 13 -30.20 -0.10 -15.48
C VAL A 13 -29.18 -1.25 -15.39
N GLY A 14 -29.27 -2.25 -16.28
CA GLY A 14 -28.36 -3.40 -16.28
C GLY A 14 -26.96 -3.19 -16.89
N VAL A 15 -26.68 -2.03 -17.49
CA VAL A 15 -25.47 -1.85 -18.35
C VAL A 15 -24.46 -0.80 -17.84
N LEU A 16 -24.77 0.04 -16.85
CA LEU A 16 -23.81 1.05 -16.36
C LEU A 16 -23.31 0.87 -14.92
N SER A 17 -23.82 -0.13 -14.19
CA SER A 17 -23.32 -0.43 -12.83
C SER A 17 -22.35 -1.60 -12.79
N ASN A 18 -22.12 -2.25 -13.94
CA ASN A 18 -20.94 -3.09 -14.08
C ASN A 18 -19.74 -2.15 -14.31
N ILE A 19 -18.83 -2.17 -13.34
CA ILE A 19 -17.44 -1.70 -13.41
C ILE A 19 -17.27 -0.20 -13.69
N ALA A 20 -17.61 0.64 -12.70
CA ALA A 20 -16.61 1.61 -12.30
C ALA A 20 -15.50 0.78 -11.70
N ASP A 21 -14.37 0.74 -12.39
CA ASP A 21 -13.19 -0.05 -12.06
C ASP A 21 -12.95 -0.02 -10.54
N GLU A 22 -12.89 -1.18 -9.90
CA GLU A 22 -12.00 -1.31 -8.73
C GLU A 22 -10.58 -1.18 -9.27
N GLU A 23 -10.19 0.02 -9.71
CA GLU A 23 -8.79 0.38 -9.69
C GLU A 23 -8.37 0.25 -8.24
N SER A 24 -7.49 -0.71 -7.95
CA SER A 24 -6.91 -0.86 -6.63
C SER A 24 -6.42 0.50 -6.16
N ASP A 25 -7.02 1.01 -5.09
CA ASP A 25 -6.76 2.30 -4.43
C ASP A 25 -5.26 2.62 -4.35
N ASP A 26 -4.45 1.58 -4.13
CA ASP A 26 -2.99 1.61 -4.09
C ASP A 26 -2.31 2.25 -5.33
N ARG A 27 -2.84 2.12 -6.56
CA ARG A 27 -2.24 2.76 -7.74
C ARG A 27 -2.45 4.27 -7.75
N ASP A 28 -3.63 4.73 -7.37
CA ASP A 28 -3.93 6.15 -7.25
C ASP A 28 -3.14 6.77 -6.12
N TYR A 29 -2.99 6.06 -5.01
CA TYR A 29 -2.11 6.45 -3.91
C TYR A 29 -0.65 6.54 -4.34
N LEU A 30 -0.14 5.58 -5.11
CA LEU A 30 1.22 5.62 -5.62
C LEU A 30 1.44 6.88 -6.46
N LYS A 31 0.56 7.14 -7.44
CA LYS A 31 0.64 8.33 -8.29
C LYS A 31 0.57 9.62 -7.47
N HIS A 32 -0.40 9.72 -6.57
CA HIS A 32 -0.58 10.87 -5.69
C HIS A 32 0.69 11.14 -4.86
N CYS A 33 1.27 10.10 -4.27
CA CYS A 33 2.45 10.25 -3.43
C CYS A 33 3.72 10.57 -4.22
N ILE A 34 3.83 10.13 -5.48
CA ILE A 34 4.89 10.57 -6.40
C ILE A 34 4.78 12.07 -6.66
N GLU A 35 3.57 12.54 -6.98
CA GLU A 35 3.29 13.96 -7.22
C GLU A 35 3.56 14.81 -5.97
N GLU A 36 3.09 14.38 -4.79
CA GLU A 36 3.25 15.12 -3.53
C GLU A 36 4.72 15.20 -3.08
N SER A 37 5.44 14.08 -3.13
CA SER A 37 6.86 14.03 -2.69
C SER A 37 7.83 14.62 -3.72
N GLY A 38 7.41 14.69 -4.99
CA GLY A 38 8.25 15.05 -6.13
C GLY A 38 9.44 14.09 -6.33
N VAL A 39 9.33 12.85 -5.85
CA VAL A 39 10.32 11.79 -6.04
C VAL A 39 10.45 11.43 -7.52
N ASP A 40 11.64 11.02 -7.92
CA ASP A 40 11.85 10.46 -9.25
C ASP A 40 11.23 9.06 -9.33
N GLN A 41 10.42 8.80 -10.37
CA GLN A 41 9.77 7.50 -10.56
C GLN A 41 10.78 6.34 -10.52
N ASN A 42 11.97 6.51 -11.10
CA ASN A 42 13.02 5.49 -11.11
C ASN A 42 13.53 5.17 -9.69
N ALA A 43 13.50 6.14 -8.76
CA ALA A 43 13.85 5.87 -7.37
C ALA A 43 12.77 5.03 -6.67
N VAL A 44 11.50 5.20 -7.04
CA VAL A 44 10.39 4.37 -6.56
C VAL A 44 10.46 2.96 -7.15
N ASP A 45 10.68 2.84 -8.46
CA ASP A 45 10.75 1.55 -9.17
C ASP A 45 11.88 0.67 -8.59
N LYS A 46 13.02 1.27 -8.26
CA LYS A 46 14.16 0.61 -7.61
C LYS A 46 13.84 -0.05 -6.26
N LEU A 47 12.76 0.35 -5.58
CA LEU A 47 12.31 -0.34 -4.37
C LEU A 47 11.87 -1.77 -4.66
N GLN A 48 11.32 -2.04 -5.85
CA GLN A 48 10.95 -3.38 -6.29
C GLN A 48 12.18 -4.28 -6.45
N ASP A 49 13.30 -3.69 -6.89
CA ASP A 49 14.61 -4.33 -6.98
C ASP A 49 15.38 -4.37 -5.65
N LYS A 50 14.72 -3.99 -4.54
CA LYS A 50 15.29 -3.97 -3.18
C LYS A 50 16.48 -3.00 -3.06
N ILE A 51 16.51 -1.95 -3.88
CA ILE A 51 17.52 -0.90 -3.83
C ILE A 51 16.96 0.25 -3.00
N TRP A 52 17.45 0.33 -1.76
CA TRP A 52 17.01 1.33 -0.77
C TRP A 52 17.93 2.56 -0.81
N ASP A 53 17.52 3.61 -1.52
CA ASP A 53 18.23 4.90 -1.47
C ASP A 53 17.86 5.67 -0.19
N MET A 54 18.53 5.31 0.90
CA MET A 54 18.27 5.86 2.22
C MET A 54 18.63 7.35 2.33
N ASP A 55 19.45 7.90 1.43
CA ASP A 55 19.82 9.32 1.44
C ASP A 55 18.82 10.19 0.66
N ASN A 56 17.94 9.56 -0.12
CA ASN A 56 16.94 10.27 -0.91
C ASN A 56 15.72 10.68 -0.07
N LYS A 57 15.76 11.92 0.41
CA LYS A 57 14.68 12.52 1.22
C LYS A 57 13.30 12.44 0.56
N LYS A 58 13.24 12.55 -0.77
CA LYS A 58 11.97 12.48 -1.51
C LYS A 58 11.42 11.06 -1.51
N LEU A 59 12.27 10.06 -1.69
CA LEU A 59 11.89 8.64 -1.59
C LEU A 59 11.39 8.27 -0.19
N GLN A 60 12.06 8.78 0.84
CA GLN A 60 11.61 8.62 2.22
C GLN A 60 10.20 9.19 2.44
N CYS A 61 9.94 10.42 1.97
CA CYS A 61 8.64 11.06 2.15
C CYS A 61 7.55 10.48 1.23
N PHE A 62 7.92 10.01 0.04
CA PHE A 62 7.05 9.16 -0.79
C PHE A 62 6.55 7.96 0.02
N MET A 63 7.46 7.24 0.68
CA MET A 63 7.10 6.05 1.45
C MET A 63 6.15 6.37 2.61
N LYS A 64 6.42 7.46 3.32
CA LYS A 64 5.50 7.95 4.37
C LYS A 64 4.11 8.23 3.80
N CYS A 65 4.02 8.99 2.71
CA CYS A 65 2.74 9.29 2.07
C CYS A 65 2.00 8.00 1.71
N PHE A 66 2.69 7.08 1.03
CA PHE A 66 2.08 5.84 0.56
C PHE A 66 1.55 5.00 1.73
N MET A 67 2.36 4.83 2.79
CA MET A 67 1.97 4.09 3.99
C MET A 67 0.80 4.72 4.76
N LEU A 68 0.66 6.06 4.72
CA LEU A 68 -0.50 6.76 5.29
C LEU A 68 -1.76 6.48 4.48
N GLN A 69 -1.68 6.57 3.15
CA GLN A 69 -2.83 6.36 2.26
C GLN A 69 -3.38 4.94 2.38
N ILE A 70 -2.49 3.94 2.38
CA ILE A 70 -2.90 2.54 2.59
C ILE A 70 -3.21 2.24 4.07
N GLY A 71 -3.04 3.19 4.98
CA GLY A 71 -3.40 3.05 6.39
C GLY A 71 -2.52 2.10 7.21
N VAL A 72 -1.28 1.82 6.76
CA VAL A 72 -0.30 1.00 7.50
C VAL A 72 0.35 1.80 8.63
N ILE A 73 0.45 3.13 8.49
CA ILE A 73 0.88 4.03 9.55
C ILE A 73 -0.21 5.04 9.89
N ASN A 74 -0.24 5.47 11.14
CA ASN A 74 -1.08 6.56 11.63
C ASN A 74 -0.47 7.92 11.28
N ASN A 75 -1.26 8.99 11.42
CA ASN A 75 -0.82 10.38 11.18
C ASN A 75 0.37 10.82 12.05
N ASP A 76 0.56 10.19 13.22
CA ASP A 76 1.69 10.41 14.11
C ASP A 76 2.97 9.64 13.71
N GLY A 77 2.89 8.83 12.64
CA GLY A 77 3.98 8.02 12.11
C GLY A 77 4.15 6.65 12.79
N THR A 78 3.26 6.26 13.70
CA THR A 78 3.28 4.93 14.32
C THR A 78 2.61 3.87 13.44
N ILE A 79 2.99 2.60 13.57
CA ILE A 79 2.32 1.50 12.86
C ILE A 79 0.86 1.38 13.32
N ASN A 80 -0.06 1.29 12.35
CA ASN A 80 -1.40 0.80 12.59
C ASN A 80 -1.40 -0.74 12.49
N GLU A 81 -1.18 -1.39 13.63
CA GLU A 81 -1.03 -2.86 13.67
C GLU A 81 -2.26 -3.60 13.14
N ALA A 82 -3.46 -3.05 13.36
CA ALA A 82 -4.71 -3.69 12.94
C ALA A 82 -4.80 -3.73 11.40
N ASN A 83 -4.64 -2.57 10.76
CA ASN A 83 -4.68 -2.47 9.30
C ASN A 83 -3.53 -3.23 8.64
N MET A 84 -2.32 -3.16 9.23
CA MET A 84 -1.18 -3.91 8.72
C MET A 84 -1.45 -5.42 8.75
N LYS A 85 -1.97 -5.94 9.88
CA LYS A 85 -2.36 -7.35 10.02
C LYS A 85 -3.41 -7.73 8.99
N GLU A 86 -4.44 -6.92 8.81
CA GLU A 86 -5.49 -7.16 7.83
C GLU A 86 -4.90 -7.30 6.41
N LYS A 87 -4.05 -6.36 6.00
CA LYS A 87 -3.45 -6.35 4.66
C LYS A 87 -2.61 -7.58 4.34
N ILE A 88 -1.82 -8.08 5.29
CA ILE A 88 -0.88 -9.19 5.04
C ILE A 88 -1.35 -10.54 5.62
N SER A 89 -2.55 -10.58 6.21
CA SER A 89 -3.14 -11.79 6.82
C SER A 89 -3.34 -12.95 5.85
N HIS A 90 -3.48 -12.65 4.55
CA HIS A 90 -3.63 -13.65 3.50
C HIS A 90 -2.29 -14.27 3.07
N GLU A 91 -1.17 -13.59 3.35
CA GLU A 91 0.18 -14.04 2.97
C GLU A 91 0.91 -14.73 4.13
N PHE A 92 0.64 -14.33 5.38
CA PHE A 92 1.39 -14.79 6.54
C PHE A 92 0.49 -15.22 7.70
N SER A 93 0.95 -16.22 8.47
CA SER A 93 0.33 -16.59 9.75
C SER A 93 0.34 -15.40 10.72
N LYS A 94 -0.69 -15.29 11.56
CA LYS A 94 -0.79 -14.24 12.57
C LYS A 94 0.45 -14.14 13.47
N GLU A 95 0.98 -15.28 13.91
CA GLU A 95 2.18 -15.34 14.76
C GLU A 95 3.39 -14.70 14.08
N ARG A 96 3.56 -14.96 12.77
CA ARG A 96 4.64 -14.36 11.98
C ARG A 96 4.46 -12.86 11.80
N ILE A 97 3.24 -12.43 11.54
CA ILE A 97 2.92 -11.00 11.40
C ILE A 97 3.22 -10.25 12.70
N ASP A 98 2.75 -10.78 13.83
CA ASP A 98 3.00 -10.21 15.15
C ASP A 98 4.51 -10.13 15.45
N GLU A 99 5.28 -11.19 15.14
CA GLU A 99 6.73 -11.21 15.31
C GLU A 99 7.43 -10.09 14.53
N VAL A 100 7.09 -9.92 13.25
CA VAL A 100 7.70 -8.92 12.37
C VAL A 100 7.31 -7.50 12.79
N ILE A 101 6.03 -7.27 13.12
CA ILE A 101 5.55 -5.98 13.62
C ILE A 101 6.31 -5.59 14.88
N MET A 102 6.45 -6.50 15.86
CA MET A 102 7.18 -6.19 17.09
C MET A 102 8.64 -5.80 16.84
N LYS A 103 9.28 -6.37 15.81
CA LYS A 103 10.66 -6.05 15.42
C LYS A 103 10.78 -4.69 14.72
N CYS A 104 9.78 -4.30 13.95
CA CYS A 104 9.88 -3.17 13.01
C CYS A 104 9.07 -1.93 13.40
N LYS A 105 8.24 -1.98 14.46
CA LYS A 105 7.31 -0.90 14.84
C LYS A 105 7.95 0.39 15.36
N ASP A 106 9.22 0.37 15.75
CA ASP A 106 9.89 1.49 16.40
C ASP A 106 11.18 1.93 15.65
N PRO A 107 11.09 2.31 14.36
CA PRO A 107 12.25 2.82 13.62
C PRO A 107 12.85 4.07 14.29
N LYS A 108 14.17 4.23 14.16
CA LYS A 108 14.97 5.28 14.82
C LYS A 108 15.66 6.20 13.79
N GLY A 109 14.92 6.65 12.79
CA GLY A 109 15.34 7.69 11.85
C GLY A 109 15.23 9.09 12.45
N ALA A 110 15.73 10.09 11.71
CA ALA A 110 15.73 11.49 12.12
C ALA A 110 14.34 12.14 12.07
N ASP A 111 13.43 11.62 11.22
CA ASP A 111 12.05 12.09 11.11
C ASP A 111 11.09 11.01 10.59
N ALA A 112 9.81 11.36 10.47
CA ALA A 112 8.75 10.46 10.03
C ALA A 112 8.94 9.92 8.60
N CYS A 113 9.57 10.68 7.70
CA CYS A 113 9.84 10.19 6.35
C CYS A 113 10.91 9.09 6.39
N GLU A 114 12.02 9.34 7.09
CA GLU A 114 13.09 8.35 7.23
C GLU A 114 12.59 7.10 7.96
N ASN A 115 11.80 7.28 9.02
CA ASN A 115 11.16 6.18 9.74
C ASN A 115 10.34 5.28 8.84
N SER A 116 9.57 5.84 7.91
CA SER A 116 8.71 5.06 7.00
C SER A 116 9.53 4.19 6.05
N LEU A 117 10.64 4.72 5.52
CA LEU A 117 11.53 3.93 4.65
C LEU A 117 12.32 2.87 5.43
N LEU A 118 12.82 3.21 6.63
CA LEU A 118 13.46 2.25 7.53
C LEU A 118 12.51 1.12 7.91
N MET A 119 11.25 1.46 8.18
CA MET A 119 10.22 0.49 8.50
C MET A 119 9.95 -0.45 7.32
N LEU A 120 9.77 0.08 6.11
CA LEU A 120 9.60 -0.76 4.92
C LEU A 120 10.76 -1.75 4.75
N LYS A 121 12.00 -1.25 4.88
CA LYS A 121 13.19 -2.09 4.81
C LYS A 121 13.20 -3.17 5.90
N CYS A 122 12.88 -2.81 7.14
CA CYS A 122 12.79 -3.77 8.24
C CYS A 122 11.74 -4.86 7.98
N LEU A 123 10.55 -4.47 7.53
CA LEU A 123 9.46 -5.38 7.18
C LEU A 123 9.90 -6.34 6.08
N HIS A 124 10.52 -5.82 5.02
CA HIS A 124 11.06 -6.62 3.93
C HIS A 124 12.13 -7.61 4.42
N ASP A 125 13.09 -7.16 5.23
CA ASP A 125 14.21 -7.98 5.71
C ASP A 125 13.76 -9.08 6.69
N ASN A 126 12.61 -8.91 7.35
CA ASN A 126 12.07 -9.85 8.34
C ASN A 126 10.88 -10.67 7.83
N THR A 127 10.34 -10.36 6.66
CA THR A 127 9.31 -11.18 6.02
C THR A 127 10.03 -12.15 5.09
N PRO A 128 9.96 -13.48 5.30
CA PRO A 128 10.56 -14.43 4.38
C PRO A 128 9.77 -14.34 3.08
N SER A 129 10.30 -13.53 2.17
CA SER A 129 9.95 -13.38 0.76
C SER A 129 8.46 -13.20 0.45
N MET A 130 8.15 -12.00 -0.06
CA MET A 130 7.18 -11.81 -1.16
C MET A 130 7.61 -12.54 -2.45
N GLN A 131 8.19 -13.75 -2.32
CA GLN A 131 8.23 -14.71 -3.40
C GLN A 131 6.82 -15.24 -3.44
N LYS A 132 6.04 -14.75 -4.42
CA LYS A 132 5.15 -15.68 -5.11
C LYS A 132 5.98 -16.93 -5.35
N ASP A 133 5.50 -18.06 -4.85
CA ASP A 133 5.93 -19.37 -5.30
C ASP A 133 5.75 -19.41 -6.83
N GLU A 134 6.77 -19.00 -7.57
CA GLU A 134 7.00 -19.39 -8.95
C GLU A 134 7.85 -20.67 -8.89
N ASP A 135 7.30 -21.71 -8.27
CA ASP A 135 7.75 -23.10 -8.37
C ASP A 135 6.65 -24.02 -7.81
N SER A 136 5.65 -24.32 -8.64
CA SER A 136 4.85 -25.55 -8.62
C SER A 136 4.24 -25.81 -10.00
#